data_AF-V4L5S5-F1
#
_entry.id   AF-V4L5S5-F1
#
_cell.length_a   1.000
_cell.length_b   1.000
_cell.length_c   1.000
_cell.angle_alpha   90.00
_cell.angle_beta   90.00
_cell.angle_gamma   90.00
#
_symmetry.space_group_name_H-M   'P 1'
#
loop_
_entity.id
_entity.type
_entity.pdbx_description
1 polymer ?
#
loop_
_entity_poly.entity_id
_entity_poly.type
_entity_poly.pdbx_seq_one_letter_code
_entity_poly.pdbx_strand_id
1 'polypeptide(L)'
;MATVPEIKIVRSESVGHRSDVSSPEAKLGMRVKDLWDEQKPQLSPNEKLNACFESIPVSAFPLSSESQDIEIRSDTSLAEAVQTLSKLKVLSAPVVDVDAPEDATWIDRYIGIVEFPGIVVWLLHQLEPPSPRSPATAASNGISHDFNADILDNGNSAVTSGNFFEVLTSSEIYKNTKVRDISGTFRWAPFLALQKENSFLTMLLLLSKYKMKSIPVVDLGEAKIENIITQSGVIHMLAECAGLHWFEDWGVKTLSEVGLPIMSKDHIIKIYEDEPVLQAFKLMRRKRIGGIPVIERKIEKPVGNISLRDVHFLLTAPEIYHDYRLKLYKSL
;
A
#
# COMPACT_ATOMS: atom_id res chain seq x y z
N MET A 1 22.00 -35.19 11.03
CA MET A 1 20.55 -35.03 10.77
C MET A 1 19.93 -34.44 12.02
N ALA A 2 19.70 -33.13 12.05
CA ALA A 2 19.07 -32.46 13.17
C ALA A 2 17.60 -32.23 12.81
N THR A 3 16.71 -32.78 13.62
CA THR A 3 15.26 -32.71 13.50
C THR A 3 14.76 -31.30 13.76
N VAL A 4 13.95 -30.76 12.85
CA VAL A 4 13.24 -29.49 13.00
C VAL A 4 12.14 -29.68 14.05
N PRO A 5 11.99 -28.80 15.06
CA PRO A 5 10.94 -28.94 16.05
C PRO A 5 9.57 -28.65 15.41
N GLU A 6 8.65 -29.59 15.58
CA GLU A 6 7.23 -29.46 15.22
C GLU A 6 6.59 -28.31 16.00
N ILE A 7 6.12 -27.29 15.29
CA ILE A 7 5.26 -26.26 15.86
C ILE A 7 3.88 -26.88 16.03
N LYS A 8 3.57 -27.35 17.25
CA LYS A 8 2.21 -27.75 17.62
C LYS A 8 1.32 -26.51 17.69
N ILE A 9 0.53 -26.31 16.64
CA ILE A 9 -0.64 -25.42 16.67
C ILE A 9 -1.66 -26.11 17.58
N VAL A 10 -1.78 -25.63 18.82
CA VAL A 10 -2.83 -26.06 19.75
C VAL A 10 -4.15 -25.49 19.22
N ARG A 11 -4.96 -26.34 18.58
CA ARG A 11 -6.37 -26.00 18.31
C ARG A 11 -7.08 -25.91 19.66
N SER A 12 -7.50 -24.71 20.04
CA SER A 12 -8.45 -24.53 21.12
C SER A 12 -9.81 -25.05 20.64
N GLU A 13 -10.13 -26.30 20.97
CA GLU A 13 -11.49 -26.81 20.91
C GLU A 13 -12.33 -26.09 21.97
N SER A 14 -12.99 -25.02 21.57
CA SER A 14 -14.19 -24.54 22.26
C SER A 14 -15.33 -24.61 21.26
N VAL A 15 -16.02 -25.75 21.26
CA VAL A 15 -17.37 -25.89 20.71
C VAL A 15 -18.29 -25.12 21.65
N GLY A 16 -18.29 -23.80 21.48
CA GLY A 16 -19.25 -22.88 22.10
C GLY A 16 -20.31 -22.53 21.06
N HIS A 17 -21.58 -22.69 21.43
CA HIS A 17 -22.76 -22.20 20.72
C HIS A 17 -22.51 -20.80 20.11
N ARG A 18 -22.33 -20.70 18.77
CA ARG A 18 -22.31 -19.40 18.06
C ARG A 18 -23.73 -18.84 18.06
N SER A 19 -24.04 -18.05 19.08
CA SER A 19 -25.23 -17.20 19.13
C SER A 19 -24.93 -15.86 18.42
N ASP A 20 -25.63 -15.65 17.29
CA ASP A 20 -26.26 -14.41 16.82
C ASP A 20 -25.52 -13.05 16.71
N VAL A 21 -24.20 -12.99 16.62
CA VAL A 21 -23.55 -11.81 15.98
C VAL A 21 -22.40 -12.23 15.07
N SER A 22 -22.73 -12.65 13.85
CA SER A 22 -21.75 -12.80 12.77
C SER A 22 -21.25 -11.42 12.34
N SER A 23 -19.93 -11.23 12.20
CA SER A 23 -19.33 -9.99 11.69
C SER A 23 -19.88 -9.64 10.30
N PRO A 24 -19.95 -8.36 9.89
CA PRO A 24 -20.33 -7.98 8.53
C PRO A 24 -19.55 -8.76 7.45
N GLU A 25 -18.26 -8.98 7.70
CA GLU A 25 -17.34 -9.76 6.88
C GLU A 25 -17.75 -11.24 6.81
N ALA A 26 -18.03 -11.88 7.94
CA ALA A 26 -18.45 -13.28 7.97
C ALA A 26 -19.82 -13.48 7.28
N LYS A 27 -20.72 -12.50 7.34
CA LYS A 27 -21.99 -12.53 6.58
C LYS A 27 -21.75 -12.57 5.07
N LEU A 28 -20.74 -11.84 4.58
CA LEU A 28 -20.35 -11.89 3.16
C LEU A 28 -19.83 -13.27 2.77
N GLY A 29 -18.98 -13.88 3.61
CA GLY A 29 -18.49 -15.25 3.41
C GLY A 29 -19.62 -16.29 3.38
N MET A 30 -20.63 -16.15 4.23
CA MET A 30 -21.83 -17.00 4.22
C MET A 30 -22.65 -16.82 2.94
N ARG A 31 -22.80 -15.60 2.44
CA ARG A 31 -23.48 -15.35 1.16
C ARG A 31 -22.77 -16.02 -0.03
N VAL A 32 -21.44 -16.05 -0.03
CA VAL A 32 -20.67 -16.82 -1.02
C VAL A 32 -20.95 -18.31 -0.89
N LYS A 33 -21.05 -18.83 0.33
CA LYS A 33 -21.38 -20.24 0.58
C LYS A 33 -22.77 -20.60 0.04
N ASP A 34 -23.78 -19.78 0.31
CA ASP A 34 -25.14 -20.05 -0.15
C ASP A 34 -25.20 -20.13 -1.68
N LEU A 35 -24.55 -19.18 -2.37
CA LEU A 35 -24.41 -19.19 -3.83
C LEU A 35 -23.61 -20.39 -4.33
N TRP A 36 -22.54 -20.77 -3.62
CA TRP A 36 -21.73 -21.92 -3.96
C TRP A 36 -22.54 -23.21 -3.89
N ASP A 37 -23.38 -23.39 -2.88
CA ASP A 37 -24.17 -24.62 -2.71
C ASP A 37 -25.29 -24.74 -3.77
N GLU A 38 -25.78 -23.64 -4.32
CA GLU A 38 -26.82 -23.59 -5.38
C GLU A 38 -26.29 -23.82 -6.80
N GLN A 39 -25.00 -23.58 -7.05
CA GLN A 39 -24.40 -23.64 -8.39
C GLN A 39 -24.30 -25.07 -8.93
N LYS A 40 -24.61 -25.25 -10.23
CA LYS A 40 -24.62 -26.56 -10.89
C LYS A 40 -23.23 -27.23 -10.92
N PRO A 41 -23.15 -28.57 -10.87
CA PRO A 41 -21.87 -29.32 -10.86
C PRO A 41 -21.01 -29.22 -12.14
N GLN A 42 -21.46 -28.51 -13.17
CA GLN A 42 -20.83 -28.50 -14.49
C GLN A 42 -19.67 -27.51 -14.61
N LEU A 43 -19.48 -26.63 -13.63
CA LEU A 43 -18.39 -25.65 -13.59
C LEU A 43 -17.19 -26.22 -12.85
N SER A 44 -15.98 -25.85 -13.28
CA SER A 44 -14.78 -26.06 -12.44
C SER A 44 -14.89 -25.25 -11.14
N PRO A 45 -14.17 -25.62 -10.07
CA PRO A 45 -14.19 -24.86 -8.82
C PRO A 45 -13.88 -23.36 -8.98
N ASN A 46 -12.97 -23.01 -9.90
CA ASN A 46 -12.62 -21.60 -10.16
C ASN A 46 -13.74 -20.85 -10.89
N GLU A 47 -14.38 -21.48 -11.90
CA GLU A 47 -15.51 -20.88 -12.61
C GLU A 47 -16.72 -20.71 -11.68
N LYS A 48 -16.97 -21.71 -10.82
CA LYS A 48 -18.01 -21.67 -9.81
C LYS A 48 -17.79 -20.53 -8.82
N LEU A 49 -16.55 -20.34 -8.34
CA LEU A 49 -16.24 -19.26 -7.41
C LEU A 49 -16.34 -17.88 -8.07
N ASN A 50 -15.82 -17.75 -9.29
CA ASN A 50 -15.95 -16.52 -10.07
C ASN A 50 -17.43 -16.15 -10.28
N ALA A 51 -18.28 -17.13 -10.58
CA ALA A 51 -19.71 -16.90 -10.74
C ALA A 51 -20.39 -16.48 -9.41
N CYS A 52 -19.96 -17.03 -8.26
CA CYS A 52 -20.43 -16.59 -6.95
C CYS A 52 -20.03 -15.13 -6.68
N PHE A 53 -18.76 -14.78 -6.92
CA PHE A 53 -18.28 -13.40 -6.74
C PHE A 53 -18.90 -12.42 -7.75
N GLU A 54 -19.23 -12.87 -8.95
CA GLU A 54 -19.91 -12.03 -9.94
C GLU A 54 -21.35 -11.69 -9.52
N SER A 55 -22.00 -12.58 -8.78
CA SER A 55 -23.41 -12.44 -8.36
C SER A 55 -23.60 -11.57 -7.10
N ILE A 56 -22.51 -11.20 -6.43
CA ILE A 56 -22.56 -10.38 -5.21
C ILE A 56 -22.20 -8.93 -5.58
N PRO A 57 -23.04 -7.94 -5.25
CA PRO A 57 -22.73 -6.53 -5.51
C PRO A 57 -21.71 -5.98 -4.49
N VAL A 58 -20.95 -4.96 -4.87
CA VAL A 58 -19.99 -4.26 -4.01
C VAL A 58 -20.66 -3.67 -2.77
N SER A 59 -21.93 -3.26 -2.86
CA SER A 59 -22.71 -2.79 -1.70
C SER A 59 -22.87 -3.83 -0.58
N ALA A 60 -22.64 -5.12 -0.85
CA ALA A 60 -22.61 -6.14 0.19
C ALA A 60 -21.30 -6.15 1.00
N PHE A 61 -20.26 -5.46 0.53
CA PHE A 61 -18.99 -5.36 1.24
C PHE A 61 -19.14 -4.42 2.43
N PRO A 62 -18.59 -4.76 3.62
CA PRO A 62 -18.70 -3.93 4.81
C PRO A 62 -18.19 -2.50 4.59
N LEU A 63 -18.92 -1.53 5.14
CA LEU A 63 -18.47 -0.14 5.18
C LEU A 63 -17.27 -0.03 6.11
N SER A 64 -16.21 0.65 5.65
CA SER A 64 -15.08 0.99 6.51
C SER A 64 -15.47 2.13 7.45
N SER A 65 -15.43 1.90 8.76
CA SER A 65 -15.70 2.93 9.78
C SER A 65 -14.60 3.99 9.91
N GLU A 66 -13.45 3.82 9.25
CA GLU A 66 -12.23 4.62 9.50
C GLU A 66 -11.86 5.61 8.40
N SER A 67 -12.49 5.58 7.22
CA SER A 67 -11.97 6.26 6.02
C SER A 67 -12.97 7.09 5.21
N GLN A 68 -14.23 7.21 5.65
CA GLN A 68 -15.31 7.81 4.85
C GLN A 68 -15.17 9.33 4.57
N ASP A 69 -14.32 10.06 5.31
CA ASP A 69 -14.25 11.53 5.17
C ASP A 69 -12.81 12.06 4.98
N ILE A 70 -11.85 11.21 4.61
CA ILE A 70 -10.46 11.64 4.44
C ILE A 70 -10.19 12.00 2.98
N GLU A 71 -10.26 13.30 2.67
CA GLU A 71 -9.93 13.87 1.36
C GLU A 71 -8.74 14.82 1.47
N ILE A 72 -7.90 14.87 0.43
CA ILE A 72 -6.80 15.83 0.33
C ILE A 72 -7.10 16.79 -0.83
N ARG A 73 -6.95 18.09 -0.61
CA ARG A 73 -7.14 19.06 -1.70
C ARG A 73 -5.96 19.04 -2.66
N SER A 74 -6.23 19.24 -3.95
CA SER A 74 -5.21 19.21 -4.99
C SER A 74 -4.18 20.34 -4.85
N ASP A 75 -4.48 21.42 -4.12
CA ASP A 75 -3.56 22.52 -3.81
C ASP A 75 -2.77 22.36 -2.49
N THR A 76 -3.05 21.32 -1.70
CA THR A 76 -2.31 21.02 -0.46
C THR A 76 -0.86 20.71 -0.79
N SER A 77 0.07 21.19 0.03
CA SER A 77 1.50 20.85 -0.14
C SER A 77 1.78 19.38 0.13
N LEU A 78 2.88 18.84 -0.41
CA LEU A 78 3.30 17.46 -0.10
C LEU A 78 3.57 17.28 1.41
N ALA A 79 4.15 18.30 2.06
CA ALA A 79 4.39 18.30 3.49
C ALA A 79 3.10 18.18 4.32
N GLU A 80 2.08 18.99 4.01
CA GLU A 80 0.78 18.92 4.67
C GLU A 80 0.04 17.62 4.37
N ALA A 81 0.11 17.12 3.13
CA ALA A 81 -0.48 15.86 2.74
C ALA A 81 0.11 14.70 3.55
N VAL A 82 1.45 14.62 3.66
CA VAL A 82 2.15 13.64 4.49
C VAL A 82 1.74 13.74 5.96
N GLN A 83 1.68 14.96 6.51
CA GLN A 83 1.26 15.15 7.90
C GLN A 83 -0.19 14.69 8.12
N THR A 84 -1.10 15.00 7.20
CA THR A 84 -2.51 14.60 7.27
C THR A 84 -2.66 13.08 7.24
N LEU A 85 -2.05 12.42 6.25
CA LEU A 85 -2.06 10.96 6.14
C LEU A 85 -1.48 10.29 7.40
N SER A 86 -0.37 10.83 7.93
CA SER A 86 0.26 10.32 9.15
C SER A 86 -0.61 10.49 10.40
N LYS A 87 -1.16 11.68 10.63
CA LYS A 87 -2.04 11.98 11.79
C LYS A 87 -3.27 11.08 11.78
N LEU A 88 -3.83 10.83 10.60
CA LEU A 88 -5.00 9.98 10.39
C LEU A 88 -4.65 8.49 10.30
N LYS A 89 -3.36 8.13 10.36
CA LYS A 89 -2.85 6.75 10.26
C LYS A 89 -3.31 6.00 9.01
N VAL A 90 -3.53 6.74 7.92
CA VAL A 90 -3.88 6.19 6.60
C VAL A 90 -2.70 6.30 5.64
N LEU A 91 -2.65 5.41 4.64
CA LEU A 91 -1.57 5.40 3.66
C LEU A 91 -1.88 6.15 2.38
N SER A 92 -3.15 6.47 2.17
CA SER A 92 -3.64 7.07 0.94
C SER A 92 -4.95 7.80 1.18
N ALA A 93 -5.23 8.78 0.33
CA ALA A 93 -6.49 9.49 0.33
C ALA A 93 -6.88 9.91 -1.09
N PRO A 94 -8.18 9.96 -1.42
CA PRO A 94 -8.70 10.65 -2.58
C PRO A 94 -8.24 12.10 -2.64
N VAL A 95 -7.99 12.60 -3.85
CA VAL A 95 -7.57 13.98 -4.07
C VAL A 95 -8.65 14.75 -4.80
N VAL A 96 -9.17 15.76 -4.12
CA VAL A 96 -10.22 16.66 -4.61
C VAL A 96 -9.59 17.76 -5.44
N ASP A 97 -10.09 17.96 -6.65
CA ASP A 97 -9.72 19.11 -7.44
C ASP A 97 -10.37 20.38 -6.89
N VAL A 98 -9.56 21.37 -6.53
CA VAL A 98 -10.10 22.64 -6.01
C VAL A 98 -10.69 23.51 -7.11
N ASP A 99 -10.39 23.19 -8.37
CA ASP A 99 -10.90 23.90 -9.54
C ASP A 99 -12.21 23.25 -10.05
N ALA A 100 -12.66 22.15 -9.44
CA ALA A 100 -13.94 21.51 -9.76
C ALA A 100 -15.14 22.35 -9.26
N PRO A 101 -16.23 22.43 -10.04
CA PRO A 101 -17.48 23.04 -9.60
C PRO A 101 -18.04 22.46 -8.30
N GLU A 102 -18.83 23.24 -7.54
CA GLU A 102 -19.46 22.76 -6.30
C GLU A 102 -20.45 21.61 -6.54
N ASP A 103 -21.11 21.60 -7.70
CA ASP A 103 -22.03 20.57 -8.17
C ASP A 103 -21.36 19.50 -9.05
N ALA A 104 -20.02 19.47 -9.09
CA ALA A 104 -19.26 18.52 -9.86
C ALA A 104 -19.62 17.08 -9.48
N THR A 105 -19.78 16.24 -10.51
CA THR A 105 -19.85 14.79 -10.30
C THR A 105 -18.53 14.27 -9.72
N TRP A 106 -18.52 13.07 -9.14
CA TRP A 106 -17.28 12.47 -8.63
C TRP A 106 -16.17 12.38 -9.70
N ILE A 107 -16.52 12.28 -10.98
CA ILE A 107 -15.57 12.17 -12.10
C ILE A 107 -14.70 13.42 -12.19
N ASP A 108 -15.33 14.59 -12.08
CA ASP A 108 -14.65 15.88 -12.19
C ASP A 108 -14.10 16.35 -10.84
N ARG A 109 -14.71 15.89 -9.74
CA ARG A 109 -14.28 16.25 -8.38
C ARG A 109 -12.95 15.63 -7.99
N TYR A 110 -12.65 14.39 -8.40
CA TYR A 110 -11.44 13.69 -7.94
C TYR A 110 -10.42 13.44 -9.06
N ILE A 111 -9.19 13.93 -8.88
CA ILE A 111 -8.09 13.77 -9.87
C ILE A 111 -7.26 12.51 -9.65
N GLY A 112 -7.45 11.79 -8.54
CA GLY A 112 -6.75 10.55 -8.26
C GLY A 112 -6.70 10.21 -6.77
N ILE A 113 -5.82 9.27 -6.44
CA ILE A 113 -5.50 8.89 -5.06
C ILE A 113 -4.02 9.19 -4.82
N VAL A 114 -3.74 10.03 -3.82
CA VAL A 114 -2.38 10.24 -3.35
C VAL A 114 -2.03 9.17 -2.35
N GLU A 115 -0.85 8.58 -2.51
CA GLU A 115 -0.32 7.58 -1.60
C GLU A 115 0.97 8.08 -0.96
N PHE A 116 1.14 7.79 0.33
CA PHE A 116 2.36 8.13 1.07
C PHE A 116 3.62 7.58 0.38
N PRO A 117 3.68 6.29 -0.02
CA PRO A 117 4.81 5.80 -0.83
C PRO A 117 5.01 6.49 -2.18
N GLY A 118 3.94 7.01 -2.78
CA GLY A 118 4.00 7.73 -4.05
C GLY A 118 4.75 9.05 -3.91
N ILE A 119 4.38 9.84 -2.89
CA ILE A 119 5.06 11.10 -2.54
C ILE A 119 6.55 10.87 -2.35
N VAL A 120 6.96 9.87 -1.57
CA VAL A 120 8.39 9.68 -1.28
C VAL A 120 9.18 9.19 -2.48
N VAL A 121 8.60 8.30 -3.28
CA VAL A 121 9.28 7.85 -4.50
C VAL A 121 9.43 9.00 -5.50
N TRP A 122 8.44 9.90 -5.58
CA TRP A 122 8.55 11.11 -6.37
C TRP A 122 9.66 12.03 -5.85
N LEU A 123 9.72 12.27 -4.54
CA LEU A 123 10.80 13.05 -3.92
C LEU A 123 12.18 12.45 -4.20
N LEU A 124 12.34 11.14 -4.04
CA LEU A 124 13.58 10.44 -4.37
C LEU A 124 13.96 10.54 -5.85
N HIS A 125 12.97 10.68 -6.74
CA HIS A 125 13.21 10.85 -8.17
C HIS A 125 13.78 12.23 -8.49
N GLN A 126 13.30 13.30 -7.85
CA GLN A 126 13.77 14.67 -8.11
C GLN A 126 15.25 14.88 -7.77
N LEU A 127 15.84 13.98 -6.98
CA LEU A 127 17.21 14.11 -6.47
C LEU A 127 18.24 13.35 -7.30
N GLU A 128 17.80 12.53 -8.27
CA GLU A 128 18.73 11.85 -9.16
C GLU A 128 19.20 12.79 -10.28
N PRO A 129 20.50 12.82 -10.60
CA PRO A 129 21.00 13.63 -11.69
C PRO A 129 20.33 13.19 -13.01
N PRO A 130 20.03 14.13 -13.91
CA PRO A 130 19.41 13.80 -15.19
C PRO A 130 20.27 12.78 -15.94
N SER A 131 19.69 11.61 -16.22
CA SER A 131 20.36 10.57 -17.00
C SER A 131 20.57 11.07 -18.44
N PRO A 132 21.78 10.96 -19.03
CA PRO A 132 22.05 11.38 -20.41
C PRO A 132 21.22 10.65 -21.48
N ARG A 133 20.44 9.62 -21.11
CA ARG A 133 19.74 8.70 -22.04
C ARG A 133 18.21 8.70 -21.92
N SER A 134 17.63 9.59 -21.13
CA SER A 134 16.17 9.72 -21.07
C SER A 134 15.74 10.99 -21.82
N PRO A 135 14.85 10.92 -22.83
CA PRO A 135 14.19 12.13 -23.29
C PRO A 135 13.50 12.72 -22.07
N ALA A 136 13.77 14.00 -21.80
CA ALA A 136 13.15 14.73 -20.71
C ALA A 136 11.64 14.46 -20.75
N THR A 137 11.12 13.68 -19.80
CA THR A 137 9.72 13.80 -19.45
C THR A 137 9.53 15.27 -19.14
N ALA A 138 8.69 15.92 -19.95
CA ALA A 138 8.48 17.36 -19.97
C ALA A 138 8.65 17.94 -18.57
N ALA A 139 9.62 18.85 -18.45
CA ALA A 139 9.85 19.61 -17.23
C ALA A 139 8.50 20.12 -16.73
N SER A 140 7.97 19.51 -15.68
CA SER A 140 6.83 20.03 -14.95
C SER A 140 7.33 21.25 -14.21
N ASN A 141 7.01 22.42 -14.74
CA ASN A 141 7.09 23.74 -14.11
C ASN A 141 8.41 24.07 -13.40
N GLY A 142 9.44 24.47 -14.15
CA GLY A 142 10.41 25.51 -13.77
C GLY A 142 11.26 25.34 -12.50
N ILE A 143 11.12 24.29 -11.70
CA ILE A 143 11.90 24.09 -10.48
C ILE A 143 13.10 23.21 -10.81
N SER A 144 14.07 23.78 -11.53
CA SER A 144 15.43 23.23 -11.56
C SER A 144 16.16 23.68 -10.30
N HIS A 145 15.72 23.21 -9.13
CA HIS A 145 16.48 23.40 -7.90
C HIS A 145 17.55 22.31 -7.86
N ASP A 146 18.82 22.72 -7.88
CA ASP A 146 19.95 21.80 -7.85
C ASP A 146 20.11 21.27 -6.42
N PHE A 147 19.21 20.38 -6.01
CA PHE A 147 19.14 19.82 -4.66
C PHE A 147 20.40 19.04 -4.27
N ASN A 148 21.16 18.59 -5.27
CA ASN A 148 22.50 18.04 -5.06
C ASN A 148 23.47 19.09 -4.54
N ALA A 149 23.34 20.36 -4.94
CA ALA A 149 24.17 21.45 -4.44
C ALA A 149 23.92 21.69 -2.95
N ASP A 150 22.66 21.73 -2.47
CA ASP A 150 22.35 21.89 -1.03
C ASP A 150 22.85 20.73 -0.17
N ILE A 151 22.85 19.50 -0.70
CA ILE A 151 23.39 18.32 -0.01
C ILE A 151 24.93 18.35 0.02
N LEU A 152 25.58 18.96 -0.98
CA LEU A 152 27.03 19.05 -1.12
C LEU A 152 27.64 20.30 -0.46
N ASP A 153 26.89 21.40 -0.32
CA ASP A 153 27.34 22.65 0.31
C ASP A 153 27.43 22.52 1.84
N ASN A 154 26.73 21.53 2.43
CA ASN A 154 26.81 21.23 3.86
C ASN A 154 28.01 20.33 4.25
N GLY A 155 29.12 20.47 3.51
CA GLY A 155 30.49 20.33 4.03
C GLY A 155 30.94 19.00 4.65
N ASN A 156 30.27 17.87 4.42
CA ASN A 156 30.75 16.57 4.91
C ASN A 156 30.50 15.42 3.92
N SER A 157 31.60 14.82 3.45
CA SER A 157 31.65 13.58 2.68
C SER A 157 31.24 12.38 3.54
N ALA A 158 29.97 12.32 3.95
CA ALA A 158 29.22 11.13 4.38
C ALA A 158 27.77 11.55 4.67
N VAL A 159 26.94 11.67 3.63
CA VAL A 159 25.48 11.78 3.81
C VAL A 159 24.98 10.48 4.41
N THR A 160 24.94 10.41 5.74
CA THR A 160 24.22 9.34 6.45
C THR A 160 22.73 9.49 6.15
N SER A 161 22.02 8.39 6.04
CA SER A 161 20.60 8.38 5.65
C SER A 161 19.69 9.25 6.53
N GLY A 162 20.07 9.53 7.79
CA GLY A 162 19.32 10.43 8.67
C GLY A 162 19.41 11.91 8.25
N ASN A 163 20.59 12.39 7.85
CA ASN A 163 20.76 13.76 7.35
C ASN A 163 19.96 14.00 6.07
N PHE A 164 19.82 12.94 5.25
CA PHE A 164 19.06 13.01 4.00
C PHE A 164 17.57 13.34 4.22
N PHE A 165 16.89 12.64 5.13
CA PHE A 165 15.45 12.86 5.32
C PHE A 165 15.17 14.19 6.00
N GLU A 166 16.06 14.67 6.87
CA GLU A 166 15.97 15.99 7.49
C GLU A 166 16.15 17.13 6.48
N VAL A 167 17.14 17.02 5.59
CA VAL A 167 17.31 17.95 4.47
C VAL A 167 16.10 17.90 3.54
N LEU A 168 15.58 16.70 3.24
CA LEU A 168 14.42 16.53 2.39
C LEU A 168 13.17 17.19 2.98
N THR A 169 12.87 16.96 4.26
CA THR A 169 11.71 17.55 4.94
C THR A 169 11.86 19.06 5.15
N SER A 170 13.09 19.57 5.18
CA SER A 170 13.38 21.01 5.29
C SER A 170 13.35 21.76 3.96
N SER A 171 13.37 21.05 2.83
CA SER A 171 13.49 21.65 1.50
C SER A 171 12.26 22.40 1.01
N GLU A 172 12.50 23.39 0.15
CA GLU A 172 11.45 24.13 -0.57
C GLU A 172 10.64 23.21 -1.50
N ILE A 173 11.25 22.21 -2.13
CA ILE A 173 10.53 21.25 -2.98
C ILE A 173 9.47 20.52 -2.17
N TYR A 174 9.82 19.98 -1.00
CA TYR A 174 8.87 19.24 -0.17
C TYR A 174 7.76 20.13 0.40
N LYS A 175 8.11 21.36 0.79
CA LYS A 175 7.18 22.32 1.40
C LYS A 175 6.23 22.98 0.41
N ASN A 176 6.67 23.25 -0.82
CA ASN A 176 5.91 24.09 -1.75
C ASN A 176 5.29 23.31 -2.92
N THR A 177 5.79 22.12 -3.24
CA THR A 177 5.16 21.28 -4.28
C THR A 177 3.78 20.89 -3.82
N LYS A 178 2.78 21.06 -4.68
CA LYS A 178 1.39 20.72 -4.40
C LYS A 178 1.10 19.29 -4.84
N VAL A 179 0.07 18.68 -4.27
CA VAL A 179 -0.37 17.33 -4.64
C VAL A 179 -0.73 17.25 -6.13
N ARG A 180 -1.36 18.27 -6.71
CA ARG A 180 -1.66 18.30 -8.15
C ARG A 180 -0.42 18.28 -9.04
N ASP A 181 0.70 18.82 -8.58
CA ASP A 181 1.93 18.94 -9.38
C ASP A 181 2.57 17.57 -9.63
N ILE A 182 2.27 16.60 -8.76
CA ILE A 182 2.73 15.21 -8.90
C ILE A 182 1.66 14.29 -9.50
N SER A 183 0.48 14.82 -9.83
CA SER A 183 -0.60 14.06 -10.46
C SER A 183 -0.14 13.52 -11.82
N GLY A 184 -0.48 12.27 -12.13
CA GLY A 184 -0.06 11.60 -13.36
C GLY A 184 1.42 11.20 -13.41
N THR A 185 2.19 11.43 -12.35
CA THR A 185 3.58 10.94 -12.23
C THR A 185 3.63 9.58 -11.51
N PHE A 186 4.81 8.94 -11.49
CA PHE A 186 5.06 7.57 -11.02
C PHE A 186 4.25 7.16 -9.77
N ARG A 187 3.44 6.08 -9.88
CA ARG A 187 2.56 5.50 -8.84
C ARG A 187 1.36 6.34 -8.40
N TRP A 188 1.07 7.46 -9.06
CA TRP A 188 -0.26 8.05 -9.00
C TRP A 188 -1.28 7.11 -9.65
N ALA A 189 -2.31 6.72 -8.91
CA ALA A 189 -3.42 5.96 -9.47
C ALA A 189 -4.47 6.94 -10.03
N PRO A 190 -4.94 6.77 -11.28
CA PRO A 190 -6.11 7.50 -11.75
C PRO A 190 -7.28 7.23 -10.80
N PHE A 191 -8.20 8.18 -10.67
CA PHE A 191 -9.39 7.95 -9.86
C PHE A 191 -10.28 6.92 -10.56
N LEU A 192 -10.18 5.66 -10.14
CA LEU A 192 -11.04 4.59 -10.58
C LEU A 192 -11.92 4.14 -9.41
N ALA A 193 -13.20 4.50 -9.50
CA ALA A 193 -14.19 4.12 -8.51
C ALA A 193 -15.08 2.98 -9.00
N LEU A 194 -15.69 2.28 -8.05
CA LEU A 194 -16.76 1.32 -8.28
C LEU A 194 -18.10 1.93 -7.89
N GLN A 195 -19.15 1.50 -8.57
CA GLN A 195 -20.53 1.71 -8.17
C GLN A 195 -21.01 0.55 -7.29
N LYS A 196 -22.04 0.81 -6.50
CA LYS A 196 -22.64 -0.17 -5.56
C LYS A 196 -23.09 -1.46 -6.25
N GLU A 197 -23.52 -1.36 -7.49
CA GLU A 197 -24.03 -2.46 -8.32
C GLU A 197 -22.93 -3.24 -9.02
N ASN A 198 -21.69 -2.73 -9.05
CA ASN A 198 -20.58 -3.49 -9.64
C ASN A 198 -20.36 -4.79 -8.85
N SER A 199 -19.83 -5.81 -9.54
CA SER A 199 -19.64 -7.11 -8.93
C SER A 199 -18.46 -7.15 -7.97
N PHE A 200 -18.59 -7.98 -6.94
CA PHE A 200 -17.51 -8.31 -6.01
C PHE A 200 -16.32 -8.94 -6.76
N LEU A 201 -16.57 -9.69 -7.85
CA LEU A 201 -15.50 -10.17 -8.74
C LEU A 201 -14.71 -9.02 -9.39
N THR A 202 -15.40 -7.99 -9.92
CA THR A 202 -14.75 -6.82 -10.50
C THR A 202 -13.85 -6.13 -9.47
N MET A 203 -14.36 -5.96 -8.26
CA MET A 203 -13.60 -5.40 -7.14
C MET A 203 -12.35 -6.23 -6.81
N LEU A 204 -12.48 -7.56 -6.71
CA LEU A 204 -11.34 -8.46 -6.49
C LEU A 204 -10.30 -8.38 -7.61
N LEU A 205 -10.72 -8.28 -8.87
CA LEU A 205 -9.81 -8.15 -10.01
C LEU A 205 -9.03 -6.85 -9.97
N LEU A 206 -9.69 -5.72 -9.68
CA LEU A 206 -9.04 -4.42 -9.54
C LEU A 206 -7.98 -4.42 -8.43
N LEU A 207 -8.30 -4.99 -7.27
CA LEU A 207 -7.38 -5.10 -6.15
C LEU A 207 -6.21 -6.06 -6.44
N SER A 208 -6.47 -7.22 -7.05
CA SER A 208 -5.47 -8.27 -7.26
C SER A 208 -4.69 -8.13 -8.57
N LYS A 209 -5.37 -8.26 -9.72
CA LYS A 209 -4.76 -8.30 -11.05
C LYS A 209 -4.25 -6.92 -11.49
N TYR A 210 -5.04 -5.88 -11.22
CA TYR A 210 -4.66 -4.50 -11.55
C TYR A 210 -3.86 -3.82 -10.42
N LYS A 211 -3.64 -4.53 -9.31
CA LYS A 211 -2.76 -4.12 -8.20
C LYS A 211 -3.14 -2.79 -7.56
N MET A 212 -4.43 -2.44 -7.59
CA MET A 212 -4.94 -1.29 -6.84
C MET A 212 -4.88 -1.59 -5.35
N LYS A 213 -4.38 -0.66 -4.55
CA LYS A 213 -4.28 -0.86 -3.09
C LYS A 213 -5.61 -0.59 -2.39
N SER A 214 -6.37 0.33 -2.95
CA SER A 214 -7.68 0.74 -2.48
C SER A 214 -8.55 1.16 -3.67
N ILE A 215 -9.86 0.98 -3.54
CA ILE A 215 -10.85 1.36 -4.55
C ILE A 215 -11.98 2.14 -3.86
N PRO A 216 -12.19 3.41 -4.24
CA PRO A 216 -13.36 4.17 -3.81
C PRO A 216 -14.65 3.55 -4.35
N VAL A 217 -15.69 3.58 -3.54
CA VAL A 217 -17.07 3.24 -3.93
C VAL A 217 -17.88 4.52 -3.90
N VAL A 218 -18.56 4.80 -5.00
CA VAL A 218 -19.33 6.04 -5.22
C VAL A 218 -20.77 5.71 -5.59
N ASP A 219 -21.68 6.64 -5.30
CA ASP A 219 -23.05 6.59 -5.80
C ASP A 219 -23.19 7.39 -7.10
N LEU A 220 -24.08 6.95 -7.99
CA LEU A 220 -24.37 7.66 -9.23
C LEU A 220 -25.14 8.95 -8.93
N GLY A 221 -24.54 10.09 -9.23
CA GLY A 221 -25.16 11.41 -9.04
C GLY A 221 -24.85 12.07 -7.70
N GLU A 222 -24.12 11.39 -6.80
CA GLU A 222 -23.53 12.02 -5.62
C GLU A 222 -22.05 12.31 -5.85
N ALA A 223 -21.58 13.45 -5.33
CA ALA A 223 -20.17 13.83 -5.35
C ALA A 223 -19.37 13.22 -4.18
N LYS A 224 -19.91 12.19 -3.49
CA LYS A 224 -19.34 11.63 -2.26
C LYS A 224 -18.87 10.19 -2.46
N ILE A 225 -17.71 9.89 -1.87
CA ILE A 225 -17.22 8.52 -1.68
C ILE A 225 -17.94 7.92 -0.47
N GLU A 226 -18.66 6.83 -0.69
CA GLU A 226 -19.39 6.11 0.37
C GLU A 226 -18.48 5.12 1.10
N ASN A 227 -17.51 4.52 0.41
CA ASN A 227 -16.59 3.56 1.00
C ASN A 227 -15.23 3.58 0.30
N ILE A 228 -14.18 3.13 0.98
CA ILE A 228 -12.88 2.86 0.38
C ILE A 228 -12.49 1.42 0.71
N ILE A 229 -12.55 0.55 -0.29
CA ILE A 229 -12.25 -0.86 -0.11
C ILE A 229 -10.77 -1.09 -0.33
N THR A 230 -10.08 -1.66 0.67
CA THR A 230 -8.63 -1.92 0.63
C THR A 230 -8.33 -3.40 0.42
N GLN A 231 -7.15 -3.72 -0.12
CA GLN A 231 -6.67 -5.11 -0.19
C GLN A 231 -6.69 -5.78 1.20
N SER A 232 -6.24 -5.09 2.24
CA SER A 232 -6.27 -5.62 3.61
C SER A 232 -7.68 -5.91 4.09
N GLY A 233 -8.65 -5.04 3.80
CA GLY A 233 -10.05 -5.27 4.15
C GLY A 233 -10.60 -6.56 3.52
N VAL A 234 -10.27 -6.81 2.24
CA VAL A 234 -10.64 -8.06 1.57
C VAL A 234 -9.97 -9.27 2.21
N ILE A 235 -8.68 -9.18 2.56
CA ILE A 235 -7.96 -10.28 3.23
C ILE A 235 -8.56 -10.58 4.61
N HIS A 236 -8.91 -9.55 5.38
CA HIS A 236 -9.61 -9.72 6.66
C HIS A 236 -10.97 -10.40 6.46
N MET A 237 -11.74 -10.00 5.46
CA MET A 237 -13.00 -10.64 5.14
C MET A 237 -12.83 -12.11 4.76
N LEU A 238 -11.85 -12.43 3.91
CA LEU A 238 -11.54 -13.82 3.55
C LEU A 238 -11.09 -14.65 4.75
N ALA A 239 -10.36 -14.07 5.71
CA ALA A 239 -9.95 -14.75 6.92
C ALA A 239 -11.14 -15.20 7.79
N GLU A 240 -12.22 -14.41 7.81
CA GLU A 240 -13.48 -14.75 8.49
C GLU A 240 -14.23 -15.92 7.83
N CYS A 241 -13.84 -16.31 6.61
CA CYS A 241 -14.38 -17.46 5.88
C CYS A 241 -13.72 -18.79 6.28
N ALA A 242 -12.76 -18.79 7.20
CA ALA A 242 -12.16 -20.02 7.72
C ALA A 242 -13.22 -20.97 8.29
N GLY A 243 -13.21 -22.23 7.84
CA GLY A 243 -14.22 -23.24 8.18
C GLY A 243 -15.39 -23.35 7.20
N LEU A 244 -15.47 -22.48 6.18
CA LEU A 244 -16.43 -22.64 5.08
C LEU A 244 -15.83 -23.54 4.00
N HIS A 245 -16.57 -24.55 3.55
CA HIS A 245 -16.07 -25.57 2.60
C HIS A 245 -15.51 -24.97 1.31
N TRP A 246 -16.12 -23.90 0.77
CA TRP A 246 -15.61 -23.24 -0.44
C TRP A 246 -14.23 -22.59 -0.24
N PHE A 247 -13.87 -22.25 1.01
CA PHE A 247 -12.59 -21.64 1.39
C PHE A 247 -11.55 -22.66 1.89
N GLU A 248 -11.99 -23.74 2.54
CA GLU A 248 -11.09 -24.76 3.10
C GLU A 248 -10.23 -25.46 2.03
N ASP A 249 -10.79 -25.70 0.84
CA ASP A 249 -10.06 -26.27 -0.30
C ASP A 249 -8.82 -25.46 -0.69
N TRP A 250 -8.80 -24.16 -0.38
CA TRP A 250 -7.66 -23.28 -0.62
C TRP A 250 -6.74 -23.20 0.61
N GLY A 251 -7.32 -23.18 1.81
CA GLY A 251 -6.57 -23.04 3.07
C GLY A 251 -5.60 -24.19 3.37
N VAL A 252 -5.80 -25.36 2.76
CA VAL A 252 -4.92 -26.54 2.94
C VAL A 252 -3.82 -26.67 1.89
N LYS A 253 -3.88 -25.89 0.81
CA LYS A 253 -2.89 -25.95 -0.27
C LYS A 253 -1.60 -25.22 0.09
N THR A 254 -0.47 -25.78 -0.31
CA THR A 254 0.84 -25.12 -0.26
C THR A 254 0.89 -23.92 -1.20
N LEU A 255 1.82 -22.99 -0.94
CA LEU A 255 2.05 -21.83 -1.81
C LEU A 255 2.29 -22.23 -3.29
N SER A 256 2.99 -23.34 -3.53
CA SER A 256 3.20 -23.89 -4.88
C SER A 256 1.90 -24.40 -5.52
N GLU A 257 1.03 -25.06 -4.76
CA GLU A 257 -0.22 -25.64 -5.28
C GLU A 257 -1.26 -24.57 -5.61
N VAL A 258 -1.24 -23.42 -4.92
CA VAL A 258 -2.05 -22.25 -5.29
C VAL A 258 -1.42 -21.41 -6.41
N GLY A 259 -0.27 -21.84 -6.96
CA GLY A 259 0.41 -21.16 -8.06
C GLY A 259 1.10 -19.86 -7.65
N LEU A 260 1.36 -19.65 -6.36
CA LEU A 260 2.16 -18.51 -5.92
C LEU A 260 3.64 -18.76 -6.27
N PRO A 261 4.35 -17.75 -6.81
CA PRO A 261 5.72 -17.92 -7.25
C PRO A 261 6.63 -18.18 -6.04
N ILE A 262 7.36 -19.30 -6.09
CA ILE A 262 8.44 -19.59 -5.15
C ILE A 262 9.73 -19.04 -5.75
N MET A 263 10.34 -18.08 -5.07
CA MET A 263 11.64 -17.52 -5.49
C MET A 263 12.79 -18.22 -4.76
N SER A 264 13.84 -18.54 -5.51
CA SER A 264 15.08 -19.03 -4.91
C SER A 264 15.86 -17.91 -4.23
N LYS A 265 16.69 -18.25 -3.25
CA LYS A 265 17.38 -17.28 -2.38
C LYS A 265 18.23 -16.26 -3.13
N ASP A 266 18.83 -16.66 -4.25
CA ASP A 266 19.66 -15.85 -5.14
C ASP A 266 18.87 -14.78 -5.91
N HIS A 267 17.56 -14.95 -6.06
CA HIS A 267 16.67 -13.97 -6.70
C HIS A 267 16.05 -12.99 -5.69
N ILE A 268 16.24 -13.21 -4.38
CA ILE A 268 15.71 -12.34 -3.34
C ILE A 268 16.58 -11.08 -3.25
N ILE A 269 15.96 -9.95 -3.59
CA ILE A 269 16.55 -8.63 -3.39
C ILE A 269 16.55 -8.34 -1.90
N LYS A 270 17.75 -8.20 -1.31
CA LYS A 270 17.97 -7.99 0.12
C LYS A 270 18.90 -6.80 0.35
N ILE A 271 18.88 -6.27 1.58
CA ILE A 271 19.93 -5.39 2.11
C ILE A 271 20.52 -6.03 3.37
N TYR A 272 21.69 -5.56 3.77
CA TYR A 272 22.29 -5.97 5.03
C TYR A 272 22.00 -4.95 6.15
N GLU A 273 22.00 -5.41 7.40
CA GLU A 273 21.70 -4.57 8.58
C GLU A 273 22.65 -3.39 8.79
N ASP A 274 23.84 -3.44 8.21
CA ASP A 274 24.87 -2.40 8.23
C ASP A 274 24.75 -1.40 7.06
N GLU A 275 23.82 -1.63 6.12
CA GLU A 275 23.59 -0.73 5.00
C GLU A 275 22.64 0.42 5.35
N PRO A 276 22.83 1.63 4.77
CA PRO A 276 21.94 2.76 5.00
C PRO A 276 20.50 2.48 4.55
N VAL A 277 19.50 2.86 5.36
CA VAL A 277 18.07 2.69 5.05
C VAL A 277 17.68 3.31 3.68
N LEU A 278 18.35 4.38 3.26
CA LEU A 278 18.14 5.00 1.95
C LEU A 278 18.41 4.03 0.78
N GLN A 279 19.34 3.09 0.93
CA GLN A 279 19.61 2.06 -0.07
C GLN A 279 18.40 1.14 -0.27
N ALA A 280 17.66 0.85 0.80
CA ALA A 280 16.42 0.08 0.72
C ALA A 280 15.43 0.76 -0.23
N PHE A 281 15.15 2.05 -0.03
CA PHE A 281 14.20 2.79 -0.88
C PHE A 281 14.69 2.96 -2.32
N LYS A 282 15.99 3.21 -2.52
CA LYS A 282 16.60 3.22 -3.87
C LYS A 282 16.43 1.87 -4.57
N LEU A 283 16.62 0.77 -3.86
CA LEU A 283 16.48 -0.58 -4.41
C LEU A 283 15.01 -0.93 -4.69
N MET A 284 14.09 -0.56 -3.80
CA MET A 284 12.64 -0.70 -4.00
C MET A 284 12.17 0.02 -5.26
N ARG A 285 12.62 1.26 -5.48
CA ARG A 285 12.33 2.03 -6.70
C ARG A 285 12.88 1.33 -7.94
N ARG A 286 14.19 1.06 -7.99
CA ARG A 286 14.85 0.46 -9.17
C ARG A 286 14.28 -0.89 -9.56
N LYS A 287 13.89 -1.71 -8.57
CA LYS A 287 13.38 -3.07 -8.78
C LYS A 287 11.85 -3.14 -8.77
N ARG A 288 11.16 -2.02 -8.57
CA ARG A 288 9.70 -1.90 -8.47
C ARG A 288 9.08 -2.84 -7.42
N ILE A 289 9.75 -3.02 -6.30
CA ILE A 289 9.28 -3.85 -5.17
C ILE A 289 8.78 -2.98 -4.02
N GLY A 290 7.92 -3.55 -3.17
CA GLY A 290 7.24 -2.84 -2.08
C GLY A 290 7.89 -3.00 -0.69
N GLY A 291 8.82 -3.94 -0.56
CA GLY A 291 9.54 -4.19 0.67
C GLY A 291 10.76 -5.07 0.40
N ILE A 292 11.71 -5.01 1.33
CA ILE A 292 13.02 -5.65 1.25
C ILE A 292 13.33 -6.29 2.61
N PRO A 293 13.70 -7.58 2.66
CA PRO A 293 14.21 -8.19 3.86
C PRO A 293 15.59 -7.62 4.23
N VAL A 294 15.78 -7.38 5.52
CA VAL A 294 17.06 -6.99 6.11
C VAL A 294 17.73 -8.25 6.63
N ILE A 295 18.96 -8.50 6.18
CA ILE A 295 19.71 -9.71 6.48
C ILE A 295 20.92 -9.36 7.37
N GLU A 296 21.11 -10.12 8.43
CA GLU A 296 22.34 -10.04 9.22
C GLU A 296 23.49 -10.67 8.44
N ARG A 297 24.58 -9.92 8.25
CA ARG A 297 25.70 -10.32 7.39
C ARG A 297 26.43 -11.57 7.89
N LYS A 298 26.55 -11.73 9.21
CA LYS A 298 27.34 -12.81 9.82
C LYS A 298 26.65 -14.17 9.74
N ILE A 299 25.34 -14.20 9.97
CA ILE A 299 24.57 -15.46 10.05
C ILE A 299 23.72 -15.73 8.80
N GLU A 300 23.67 -14.77 7.86
CA GLU A 300 22.84 -14.81 6.65
C GLU A 300 21.36 -15.11 6.91
N LYS A 301 20.82 -14.57 8.02
CA LYS A 301 19.41 -14.72 8.39
C LYS A 301 18.65 -13.40 8.31
N PRO A 302 17.34 -13.45 7.98
CA PRO A 302 16.50 -12.28 8.06
C PRO A 302 16.34 -11.84 9.52
N VAL A 303 16.62 -10.56 9.77
CA VAL A 303 16.47 -9.90 11.07
C VAL A 303 15.41 -8.81 11.07
N GLY A 304 14.93 -8.41 9.89
CA GLY A 304 13.87 -7.42 9.76
C GLY A 304 13.35 -7.28 8.35
N ASN A 305 12.44 -6.33 8.16
CA ASN A 305 11.95 -5.91 6.86
C ASN A 305 11.86 -4.38 6.83
N ILE A 306 12.16 -3.80 5.67
CA ILE A 306 11.83 -2.41 5.39
C ILE A 306 10.84 -2.43 4.24
N SER A 307 9.74 -1.74 4.40
CA SER A 307 8.69 -1.58 3.42
C SER A 307 8.59 -0.12 2.97
N LEU A 308 7.91 0.10 1.85
CA LEU A 308 7.54 1.45 1.44
C LEU A 308 6.67 2.18 2.45
N ARG A 309 5.99 1.47 3.36
CA ARG A 309 5.16 2.08 4.40
C ARG A 309 6.05 2.74 5.44
N ASP A 310 7.18 2.13 5.79
CA ASP A 310 8.08 2.61 6.85
C ASP A 310 8.71 3.97 6.55
N VAL A 311 8.64 4.39 5.29
CA VAL A 311 9.07 5.72 4.87
C VAL A 311 8.33 6.85 5.60
N HIS A 312 7.11 6.59 6.09
CA HIS A 312 6.37 7.60 6.82
C HIS A 312 7.10 8.01 8.10
N PHE A 313 7.69 7.06 8.83
CA PHE A 313 8.44 7.36 10.04
C PHE A 313 9.63 8.27 9.74
N LEU A 314 10.25 8.12 8.57
CA LEU A 314 11.40 8.91 8.14
C LEU A 314 11.02 10.37 7.81
N LEU A 315 9.79 10.61 7.33
CA LEU A 315 9.31 11.96 7.02
C LEU A 315 8.59 12.65 8.18
N THR A 316 8.00 11.89 9.10
CA THR A 316 7.13 12.44 10.17
C THR A 316 7.82 12.48 11.53
N ALA A 317 8.91 11.72 11.71
CA ALA A 317 9.66 11.67 12.95
C ALA A 317 11.18 11.51 12.68
N PRO A 318 11.81 12.45 11.95
CA PRO A 318 13.23 12.37 11.64
C PRO A 318 14.12 12.39 12.90
N GLU A 319 13.63 12.98 14.01
CA GLU A 319 14.38 13.04 15.27
C GLU A 319 14.51 11.67 15.96
N ILE A 320 13.57 10.73 15.78
CA ILE A 320 13.69 9.38 16.39
C ILE A 320 14.94 8.66 15.87
N TYR A 321 15.38 8.98 14.66
CA TYR A 321 16.59 8.43 14.07
C TYR A 321 17.87 9.15 14.51
N HIS A 322 17.77 10.25 15.27
CA HIS A 322 18.91 10.93 15.88
C HIS A 322 19.45 10.17 17.12
N ASP A 323 18.57 9.60 17.96
CA ASP A 323 18.99 8.98 19.23
C ASP A 323 19.65 7.60 19.07
N TYR A 324 19.31 6.86 18.01
CA TYR A 324 20.00 5.60 17.67
C TYR A 324 21.44 5.83 17.17
N ARG A 325 21.77 7.07 16.80
CA ARG A 325 23.11 7.50 16.34
C ARG A 325 24.13 7.53 17.50
N LEU A 326 23.70 7.87 18.71
CA LEU A 326 24.60 8.07 19.86
C LEU A 326 25.02 6.77 20.57
N LYS A 327 24.24 5.69 20.45
CA LYS A 327 24.59 4.40 21.07
C LYS A 327 25.70 3.63 20.32
N LEU A 328 25.85 3.85 19.01
CA LEU A 328 26.94 3.28 18.22
C LEU A 328 28.28 4.00 18.47
N TYR A 329 28.27 5.30 18.75
CA TYR A 329 29.48 6.07 19.08
C TYR A 329 29.92 5.97 20.54
N LYS A 330 29.06 5.51 21.46
CA LYS A 330 29.42 5.27 22.87
C LYS A 330 29.97 3.85 23.16
N SER A 331 30.16 3.04 22.13
CA SER A 331 30.71 1.67 22.21
C SER A 331 32.06 1.49 21.48
N LEU A 332 32.68 2.58 21.03
CA LEU A 332 34.07 2.64 20.58
C LEU A 332 34.91 3.36 21.64
#